data_AF-A0A935IQZ1-F1
#
_entry.id   AF-A0A935IQZ1-F1
#
_cell.length_a   1.000
_cell.length_b   1.000
_cell.length_c   1.000
_cell.angle_alpha   90.00
_cell.angle_beta   90.00
_cell.angle_gamma   90.00
#
_symmetry.space_group_name_H-M   'P 1'
#
loop_
_entity.id
_entity.type
_entity.pdbx_description
1 polymer ?
#
loop_
_entity_poly.entity_id
_entity_poly.type
_entity_poly.pdbx_seq_one_letter_code
_entity_poly.pdbx_strand_id
1 'polypeptide(L)'
;MKTNTKFLFLILMMGMSLLSFSQDFSKIKLDPEKVKKFEIFLIASHGNDIPSFQQWKESNKYDYVKQMWYFSESFYIKRNVKAEGISMDETGLDISRFEKNRKATEEAIVEVPGYKDVIVLLPADKLFYKP
;
A
#
# COMPACT_ATOMS: atom_id res chain seq x y z
N MET A 1 34.36 44.07 -0.15
CA MET A 1 34.09 42.80 0.57
C MET A 1 33.98 41.67 -0.45
N LYS A 2 34.91 40.71 -0.48
CA LYS A 2 34.78 39.51 -1.34
C LYS A 2 33.83 38.54 -0.64
N THR A 3 32.63 38.37 -1.18
CA THR A 3 31.67 37.37 -0.69
C THR A 3 32.26 35.99 -0.88
N ASN A 4 32.41 35.24 0.21
CA ASN A 4 33.02 33.92 0.20
C ASN A 4 31.97 32.90 -0.31
N THR A 5 31.86 32.77 -1.63
CA THR A 5 30.86 31.95 -2.34
C THR A 5 30.79 30.51 -1.85
N LYS A 6 31.90 29.96 -1.33
CA LYS A 6 31.95 28.63 -0.72
C LYS A 6 31.10 28.52 0.55
N PHE A 7 31.07 29.57 1.37
CA PHE A 7 30.27 29.61 2.60
C PHE A 7 28.77 29.72 2.28
N LEU A 8 28.42 30.51 1.25
CA LEU A 8 27.04 30.62 0.77
C LEU A 8 26.50 29.28 0.22
N PHE A 9 27.36 28.53 -0.47
CA PHE A 9 27.02 27.21 -1.01
C PHE A 9 26.79 26.17 0.09
N LEU A 10 27.58 26.22 1.18
CA LEU A 10 27.44 25.30 2.32
C LEU A 10 26.12 25.53 3.07
N ILE A 11 25.73 26.80 3.25
CA ILE A 11 24.44 27.18 3.85
C ILE A 11 23.27 26.73 2.96
N LEU A 12 23.40 26.85 1.64
CA LEU A 12 22.38 26.40 0.70
C LEU A 12 22.18 24.88 0.74
N MET A 13 23.27 24.11 0.81
CA MET A 13 23.22 22.65 0.91
C MET A 13 22.63 22.17 2.24
N MET A 14 22.98 22.81 3.37
CA MET A 14 22.33 22.53 4.67
C MET A 14 20.86 22.93 4.66
N GLY A 15 20.49 24.04 4.03
CA GLY A 15 19.09 24.47 3.88
C GLY A 15 18.23 23.48 3.08
N MET A 16 18.78 22.88 2.01
CA MET A 16 18.07 21.86 1.24
C MET A 16 17.90 20.53 2.00
N SER A 17 18.83 20.17 2.88
CA SER A 17 18.70 18.95 3.70
C SER A 17 17.59 18.99 4.74
N LEU A 18 17.12 20.20 5.09
CA LEU A 18 16.00 20.41 6.03
C LEU A 18 14.64 20.48 5.34
N LEU A 19 14.60 20.45 4.01
CA LEU A 19 13.37 20.23 3.25
C LEU A 19 13.00 18.74 3.30
N SER A 20 12.71 18.26 4.51
CA SER A 20 12.01 17.00 4.69
C SER A 20 10.67 17.14 3.98
N PHE A 21 10.52 16.47 2.84
CA PHE A 21 9.24 16.34 2.16
C PHE A 21 8.26 15.66 3.11
N SER A 22 7.48 16.47 3.84
CA SER A 22 6.33 15.98 4.57
C SER A 22 5.31 15.54 3.53
N GLN A 23 5.28 14.25 3.24
CA GLN A 23 4.22 13.65 2.44
C GLN A 23 2.92 13.72 3.27
N ASP A 24 1.95 14.48 2.80
CA ASP A 24 0.66 14.66 3.47
C ASP A 24 -0.20 13.40 3.32
N PHE A 25 -0.09 12.50 4.30
CA PHE A 25 -0.84 11.23 4.36
C PHE A 25 -2.28 11.38 4.83
N SER A 26 -2.71 12.58 5.24
CA SER A 26 -4.10 12.80 5.65
C SER A 26 -5.10 12.49 4.53
N LYS A 27 -4.62 12.46 3.28
CA LYS A 27 -5.40 12.14 2.09
C LYS A 27 -5.60 10.64 1.87
N ILE A 28 -4.79 9.79 2.51
CA ILE A 28 -4.90 8.33 2.39
C ILE A 28 -5.81 7.85 3.50
N LYS A 29 -7.02 7.47 3.11
CA LYS A 29 -7.99 6.88 4.03
C LYS A 29 -7.89 5.37 3.92
N LEU A 30 -7.52 4.74 5.04
CA LEU A 30 -7.60 3.29 5.20
C LEU A 30 -8.94 2.97 5.85
N ASP A 31 -9.65 1.99 5.30
CA ASP A 31 -10.86 1.50 5.92
C ASP A 31 -10.50 0.70 7.20
N PRO A 32 -10.98 1.12 8.39
CA PRO A 32 -10.69 0.42 9.64
C PRO A 32 -11.10 -1.05 9.64
N GLU A 33 -12.15 -1.43 8.91
CA GLU A 33 -12.58 -2.83 8.81
C GLU A 33 -11.61 -3.65 7.98
N LYS A 34 -11.16 -3.11 6.85
CA LYS A 34 -10.16 -3.79 6.02
C LYS A 34 -8.80 -3.87 6.70
N VAL A 35 -8.37 -2.82 7.41
CA VAL A 35 -7.13 -2.86 8.19
C VAL A 35 -7.10 -4.08 9.11
N LYS A 36 -8.20 -4.37 9.81
CA LYS A 36 -8.30 -5.56 10.67
C LYS A 36 -8.15 -6.88 9.91
N LYS A 37 -8.68 -6.96 8.68
CA LYS A 37 -8.60 -8.16 7.82
C LYS A 37 -7.19 -8.40 7.27
N PHE A 38 -6.44 -7.33 6.99
CA PHE A 38 -5.16 -7.41 6.27
C PHE A 38 -3.91 -7.17 7.15
N GLU A 39 -4.06 -6.70 8.39
CA GLU A 39 -2.92 -6.46 9.30
C GLU A 39 -2.06 -7.72 9.53
N ILE A 40 -2.66 -8.90 9.43
CA ILE A 40 -1.95 -10.19 9.54
C ILE A 40 -0.78 -10.33 8.56
N PHE A 41 -0.89 -9.78 7.34
CA PHE A 41 0.20 -9.81 6.36
C PHE A 41 1.40 -8.97 6.78
N LEU A 42 1.14 -7.81 7.39
CA LEU A 42 2.22 -6.94 7.86
C LEU A 42 2.85 -7.46 9.14
N ILE A 43 2.07 -8.08 10.02
CA ILE A 43 2.61 -8.77 11.21
C ILE A 43 3.58 -9.87 10.77
N ALA A 44 3.19 -10.70 9.80
CA ALA A 44 4.03 -11.76 9.27
C ALA A 44 5.29 -11.25 8.53
N SER A 45 5.27 -10.01 8.02
CA SER A 45 6.39 -9.44 7.27
C SER A 45 7.38 -8.62 8.11
N HIS A 46 6.93 -8.00 9.21
CA HIS A 46 7.73 -6.99 9.95
C HIS A 46 7.90 -7.24 11.44
N GLY A 47 7.11 -8.13 12.04
CA GLY A 47 7.18 -8.39 13.49
C GLY A 47 7.39 -9.86 13.84
N ASN A 48 6.85 -10.80 13.06
CA ASN A 48 6.65 -12.21 13.43
C ASN A 48 5.80 -12.41 14.71
N ASP A 49 5.62 -11.38 15.54
CA ASP A 49 4.70 -11.28 16.68
C ASP A 49 4.09 -9.87 16.77
N ILE A 50 3.08 -9.72 17.64
CA ILE A 50 2.32 -8.47 17.81
C ILE A 50 3.18 -7.36 18.45
N PRO A 51 3.91 -7.57 19.57
CA PRO A 51 4.76 -6.54 20.15
C PRO A 51 5.79 -5.94 19.18
N SER A 52 6.55 -6.78 18.48
CA SER A 52 7.55 -6.32 17.51
C SER A 52 6.89 -5.60 16.33
N PHE A 53 5.73 -6.06 15.89
CA PHE A 53 4.96 -5.36 14.86
C PHE A 53 4.49 -3.97 15.31
N GLN A 54 4.00 -3.80 16.55
CA GLN A 54 3.59 -2.48 17.05
C GLN A 54 4.79 -1.52 17.12
N GLN A 55 5.94 -1.99 17.61
CA GLN A 55 7.16 -1.18 17.65
C GLN A 55 7.61 -0.77 16.24
N TRP A 56 7.55 -1.68 15.27
CA TRP A 56 7.84 -1.37 13.88
C TRP A 56 6.85 -0.35 13.31
N LYS A 57 5.55 -0.52 13.55
CA LYS A 57 4.49 0.39 13.09
C LYS A 57 4.66 1.81 13.63
N GLU A 58 5.06 1.94 14.89
CA GLU A 58 5.37 3.24 15.50
C GLU A 58 6.59 3.92 14.87
N SER A 59 7.61 3.13 14.56
CA SER A 59 8.88 3.61 13.98
C SER A 59 8.79 3.85 12.47
N ASN A 60 7.88 3.17 11.78
CA ASN A 60 7.77 3.13 10.31
C ASN A 60 6.35 3.47 9.83
N LYS A 61 5.76 4.53 10.39
CA LYS A 61 4.37 4.94 10.10
C LYS A 61 4.07 5.06 8.60
N TYR A 62 5.03 5.59 7.84
CA TYR A 62 4.89 5.74 6.39
C TYR A 62 4.84 4.39 5.67
N ASP A 63 5.77 3.49 5.98
CA ASP A 63 5.81 2.16 5.36
C ASP A 63 4.60 1.34 5.75
N TYR A 64 4.13 1.47 6.99
CA TYR A 64 2.87 0.88 7.42
C TYR A 64 1.70 1.35 6.55
N VAL A 65 1.50 2.68 6.39
CA VAL A 65 0.37 3.19 5.60
C VAL A 65 0.44 2.75 4.15
N LYS A 66 1.62 2.82 3.51
CA LYS A 66 1.82 2.37 2.12
C LYS A 66 1.46 0.91 1.93
N GLN A 67 2.03 0.04 2.76
CA GLN A 67 1.84 -1.39 2.61
C GLN A 67 0.42 -1.79 2.98
N MET A 68 -0.15 -1.19 4.03
CA MET A 68 -1.55 -1.43 4.42
C MET A 68 -2.51 -1.02 3.30
N TRP A 69 -2.33 0.17 2.72
CA TRP A 69 -3.12 0.61 1.56
C TRP A 69 -3.01 -0.37 0.39
N TYR A 70 -1.79 -0.85 0.11
CA TYR A 70 -1.58 -1.81 -0.96
C TYR A 70 -2.31 -3.13 -0.72
N PHE A 71 -2.22 -3.70 0.49
CA PHE A 71 -2.90 -4.95 0.81
C PHE A 71 -4.42 -4.81 0.98
N SER A 72 -4.95 -3.63 1.33
CA SER A 72 -6.38 -3.47 1.63
C SER A 72 -7.19 -2.72 0.56
N GLU A 73 -6.58 -1.75 -0.14
CA GLU A 73 -7.28 -0.83 -1.04
C GLU A 73 -6.87 -0.95 -2.51
N SER A 74 -5.80 -1.68 -2.84
CA SER A 74 -5.33 -1.81 -4.24
C SER A 74 -6.21 -2.71 -5.13
N PHE A 75 -7.29 -3.25 -4.56
CA PHE A 75 -8.24 -4.12 -5.22
C PHE A 75 -9.63 -4.06 -4.55
N TYR A 76 -10.60 -4.67 -5.19
CA TYR A 76 -11.91 -4.96 -4.58
C TYR A 76 -12.50 -6.26 -5.14
N ILE A 77 -13.47 -6.83 -4.43
CA ILE A 77 -14.20 -8.03 -4.87
C ILE A 77 -15.49 -7.63 -5.58
N LYS A 78 -15.78 -8.28 -6.70
CA LYS A 78 -17.00 -8.03 -7.50
C LYS A 78 -17.71 -9.33 -7.84
N ARG A 79 -19.05 -9.34 -7.74
CA ARG A 79 -19.87 -10.49 -8.15
C ARG A 79 -19.82 -10.68 -9.67
N ASN A 80 -19.45 -11.88 -10.10
CA ASN A 80 -19.72 -12.33 -11.45
C ASN A 80 -21.06 -13.07 -11.48
N VAL A 81 -22.11 -12.39 -11.94
CA VAL A 81 -23.49 -12.91 -11.95
C VAL A 81 -23.68 -14.13 -12.86
N LYS A 82 -22.73 -14.41 -13.75
CA LYS A 82 -22.76 -15.56 -14.66
C LYS A 82 -21.98 -16.76 -14.12
N ALA A 83 -21.22 -16.58 -13.04
CA ALA A 83 -20.43 -17.63 -12.43
C ALA A 83 -21.21 -18.28 -11.29
N GLU A 84 -21.06 -19.60 -11.17
CA GLU A 84 -21.54 -20.38 -10.04
C GLU A 84 -20.40 -20.60 -9.03
N GLY A 85 -20.75 -20.86 -7.77
CA GLY A 85 -19.76 -21.14 -6.73
C GLY A 85 -20.03 -20.42 -5.40
N ILE A 86 -19.01 -20.46 -4.54
CA ILE A 86 -19.06 -19.83 -3.22
C ILE A 86 -18.72 -18.34 -3.30
N SER A 87 -19.28 -17.54 -2.38
CA SER A 87 -18.89 -16.15 -2.26
C SER A 87 -17.45 -16.05 -1.75
N MET A 88 -16.67 -15.11 -2.27
CA MET A 88 -15.29 -14.89 -1.83
C MET A 88 -15.28 -14.04 -0.57
N ASP A 89 -14.56 -14.51 0.45
CA ASP A 89 -14.14 -13.69 1.58
C ASP A 89 -12.78 -13.07 1.25
N GLU A 90 -12.68 -11.75 1.32
CA GLU A 90 -11.44 -11.01 1.07
C GLU A 90 -10.45 -11.11 2.26
N THR A 91 -10.90 -11.61 3.41
CA THR A 91 -10.09 -11.70 4.62
C THR A 91 -8.82 -12.52 4.36
N GLY A 92 -7.65 -11.90 4.56
CA GLY A 92 -6.38 -12.59 4.36
C GLY A 92 -6.12 -12.98 2.90
N LEU A 93 -6.69 -12.28 1.91
CA LEU A 93 -6.31 -12.45 0.51
C LEU A 93 -4.96 -11.78 0.24
N ASP A 94 -3.97 -12.58 -0.16
CA ASP A 94 -2.64 -12.08 -0.51
C ASP A 94 -2.63 -11.54 -1.95
N ILE A 95 -2.83 -10.22 -2.09
CA ILE A 95 -2.95 -9.58 -3.40
C ILE A 95 -1.66 -9.63 -4.23
N SER A 96 -0.50 -9.80 -3.56
CA SER A 96 0.82 -9.85 -4.21
C SER A 96 0.91 -11.00 -5.23
N ARG A 97 0.16 -12.08 -5.01
CA ARG A 97 0.10 -13.26 -5.89
C ARG A 97 -0.52 -12.97 -7.26
N PHE A 98 -1.25 -11.87 -7.38
CA PHE A 98 -1.99 -11.51 -8.58
C PHE A 98 -1.36 -10.33 -9.34
N GLU A 99 -0.23 -9.77 -8.86
CA GLU A 99 0.40 -8.59 -9.47
C GLU A 99 0.77 -8.77 -10.93
N LYS A 100 1.15 -9.98 -11.35
CA LYS A 100 1.44 -10.30 -12.75
C LYS A 100 0.25 -10.04 -13.70
N ASN A 101 -0.98 -10.01 -13.16
CA ASN A 101 -2.18 -9.75 -13.92
C ASN A 101 -2.54 -8.26 -13.96
N ARG A 102 -1.90 -7.43 -13.13
CA ARG A 102 -2.23 -6.01 -13.01
C ARG A 102 -1.86 -5.28 -14.30
N LYS A 103 -2.81 -4.51 -14.83
CA LYS A 103 -2.62 -3.71 -16.03
C LYS A 103 -2.20 -2.28 -15.68
N ALA A 104 -1.55 -1.61 -16.63
CA ALA A 104 -0.99 -0.28 -16.40
C ALA A 104 -2.06 0.79 -16.15
N THR A 105 -3.10 0.81 -16.98
CA THR A 105 -4.06 1.94 -17.08
C THR A 105 -5.52 1.54 -16.92
N GLU A 106 -5.82 0.25 -16.79
CA GLU A 106 -7.18 -0.26 -16.65
C GLU A 106 -7.26 -1.34 -15.57
N GLU A 107 -8.48 -1.61 -15.10
CA GLU A 107 -8.71 -2.65 -14.10
C GLU A 107 -8.40 -4.03 -14.68
N ALA A 108 -7.81 -4.90 -13.87
CA ALA A 108 -7.62 -6.29 -14.23
C ALA A 108 -8.57 -7.17 -13.43
N ILE A 109 -9.30 -8.03 -14.15
CA ILE A 109 -10.22 -9.00 -13.56
C ILE A 109 -9.49 -10.33 -13.43
N VAL A 110 -9.46 -10.88 -12.22
CA VAL A 110 -8.88 -12.19 -11.93
C VAL A 110 -10.00 -13.11 -11.45
N GLU A 111 -10.28 -14.13 -12.26
CA GLU A 111 -11.20 -15.19 -11.89
C GLU A 111 -10.49 -16.23 -11.02
N VAL A 112 -11.13 -16.62 -9.91
CA VAL A 112 -10.60 -17.63 -8.99
C VAL A 112 -11.47 -18.88 -9.09
N PRO A 113 -10.91 -20.05 -9.46
CA PRO A 113 -11.70 -21.28 -9.60
C PRO A 113 -12.48 -21.62 -8.33
N GLY A 114 -13.76 -21.97 -8.50
CA GLY A 114 -14.67 -22.33 -7.40
C GLY A 114 -15.42 -21.15 -6.76
N TYR A 115 -15.06 -19.92 -7.11
CA TYR A 115 -15.74 -18.71 -6.62
C TYR A 115 -16.61 -18.09 -7.71
N LYS A 116 -17.77 -17.57 -7.29
CA LYS A 116 -18.66 -16.73 -8.14
C LYS A 116 -18.30 -15.25 -8.12
N ASP A 117 -17.32 -14.89 -7.31
CA ASP A 117 -16.78 -13.55 -7.20
C ASP A 117 -15.42 -13.48 -7.91
N VAL A 118 -15.06 -12.29 -8.39
CA VAL A 118 -13.78 -12.00 -9.02
C VAL A 118 -13.02 -10.97 -8.22
N ILE A 119 -11.69 -11.05 -8.29
CA ILE A 119 -10.80 -10.01 -7.76
C ILE A 119 -10.62 -8.97 -8.87
N VAL A 120 -10.89 -7.71 -8.55
CA VAL A 120 -10.63 -6.59 -9.45
C VAL A 120 -9.44 -5.79 -8.94
N LEU A 121 -8.33 -5.85 -9.66
CA LEU A 121 -7.12 -5.11 -9.36
C LEU A 121 -7.24 -3.69 -9.93
N LEU A 122 -6.93 -2.68 -9.11
CA LEU A 122 -6.81 -1.31 -9.60
C LEU A 122 -5.68 -1.17 -10.63
N PRO A 123 -5.80 -0.25 -11.61
CA PRO A 123 -4.72 0.09 -12.53
C PRO A 123 -3.40 0.46 -11.81
N ALA A 124 -2.27 0.11 -12.39
CA ALA A 124 -0.95 0.41 -11.82
C ALA A 124 -0.67 1.92 -11.70
N ASP A 125 -1.25 2.74 -12.58
CA ASP A 125 -1.16 4.21 -12.54
C ASP A 125 -2.05 4.87 -11.46
N LYS A 126 -3.00 4.11 -10.91
CA LYS A 126 -3.84 4.51 -9.77
C LYS A 126 -3.32 4.02 -8.42
N LEU A 127 -2.21 3.26 -8.41
CA LEU A 127 -1.61 2.80 -7.17
C LEU A 127 -0.90 3.93 -6.44
N PHE A 128 -1.23 4.08 -5.15
CA PHE A 128 -0.47 4.95 -4.26
C PHE A 128 0.94 4.40 -3.99
N TYR A 129 1.07 3.08 -3.92
CA TYR A 129 2.32 2.38 -3.67
C TYR A 129 2.43 1.14 -4.55
N LYS A 130 3.63 0.90 -5.09
CA LYS A 130 3.99 -0.32 -5.81
C LYS A 130 5.04 -1.06 -4.95
N PRO A 131 4.77 -2.32 -4.58
CA PRO A 131 5.73 -3.14 -3.83
C PRO A 131 7.02 -3.40 -4.63
#